data_AF-A0A8S1UPB2-F1
#
_entry.id   AF-A0A8S1UPB2-F1
#
_cell.length_a   1.000
_cell.length_b   1.000
_cell.length_c   1.000
_cell.angle_alpha   90.00
_cell.angle_beta   90.00
_cell.angle_gamma   90.00
#
_symmetry.space_group_name_H-M   'P 1'
#
loop_
_entity.id
_entity.type
_entity.pdbx_description
1 polymer ?
#
loop_
_entity_poly.entity_id
_entity_poly.type
_entity_poly.pdbx_seq_one_letter_code
_entity_poly.pdbx_strand_id
1 'polypeptide(L)'
;MPKQQQQKKRAYAKVSYSRKEALRSLVFQEGFKIKQAAQQLSINYASAKTIIIQFRQRQMRKCFKYLSMKPCLVKQVSQIKCQFKIISQTGGEKVNEKVYDLNCLKQYHE
;
A
#
# COMPACT_ATOMS: atom_id res chain seq x y z
N MET A 1 -35.44 41.39 -3.06
CA MET A 1 -34.54 41.12 -1.90
C MET A 1 -33.43 40.16 -2.33
N PRO A 2 -32.19 40.59 -2.57
CA PRO A 2 -31.12 39.68 -2.94
C PRO A 2 -30.57 38.96 -1.70
N LYS A 3 -30.53 37.62 -1.73
CA LYS A 3 -29.96 36.78 -0.67
C LYS A 3 -28.44 36.91 -0.69
N GLN A 4 -27.86 37.54 0.33
CA GLN A 4 -26.41 37.61 0.52
C GLN A 4 -25.87 36.21 0.85
N GLN A 5 -25.35 35.51 -0.16
CA GLN A 5 -24.57 34.29 0.05
C GLN A 5 -23.18 34.67 0.56
N GLN A 6 -23.01 34.73 1.88
CA GLN A 6 -21.68 34.80 2.49
C GLN A 6 -20.93 33.50 2.15
N GLN A 7 -20.10 33.55 1.12
CA GLN A 7 -19.14 32.50 0.81
C GLN A 7 -18.08 32.46 1.92
N LYS A 8 -18.36 31.71 2.99
CA LYS A 8 -17.33 31.34 3.97
C LYS A 8 -16.27 30.53 3.23
N LYS A 9 -15.15 31.17 2.86
CA LYS A 9 -13.94 30.49 2.38
C LYS A 9 -13.62 29.38 3.38
N ARG A 10 -13.78 28.12 2.96
CA ARG A 10 -13.42 26.96 3.78
C ARG A 10 -11.91 27.01 3.98
N ALA A 11 -11.46 27.42 5.16
CA ALA A 11 -10.07 27.23 5.56
C ALA A 11 -9.82 25.71 5.62
N TYR A 12 -9.10 25.19 4.63
CA TYR A 12 -8.70 23.79 4.64
C TYR A 12 -7.79 23.57 5.85
N ALA A 13 -8.34 22.99 6.92
CA ALA A 13 -7.57 22.66 8.10
C ALA A 13 -6.51 21.62 7.73
N LYS A 14 -5.24 21.97 7.91
CA LYS A 14 -4.12 21.06 7.67
C LYS A 14 -4.18 19.93 8.71
N VAL A 15 -4.35 18.69 8.26
CA VAL A 15 -4.32 17.52 9.15
C VAL A 15 -2.89 17.35 9.67
N SER A 16 -2.74 17.28 10.99
CA SER A 16 -1.46 17.06 11.67
C SER A 16 -0.84 15.71 11.29
N TYR A 17 0.48 15.59 11.43
CA TYR A 17 1.18 14.33 11.13
C TYR A 17 0.69 13.17 12.01
N SER A 18 0.53 13.39 13.32
CA SER A 18 0.01 12.40 14.26
C SER A 18 -1.35 11.85 13.84
N ARG A 19 -2.27 12.73 13.40
CA ARG A 19 -3.59 12.31 12.89
C ARG A 19 -3.50 11.54 11.58
N LYS A 20 -2.53 11.85 10.72
CA LYS A 20 -2.28 11.07 9.49
C LYS A 20 -1.74 9.69 9.81
N GLU A 21 -0.88 9.54 10.81
CA GLU A 21 -0.41 8.22 11.28
C GLU A 21 -1.56 7.43 11.91
N ALA A 22 -2.32 8.02 12.83
CA ALA A 22 -3.48 7.35 13.43
C ALA A 22 -4.49 6.87 12.38
N LEU A 23 -4.77 7.71 11.36
CA LEU A 23 -5.66 7.33 10.26
C LEU A 23 -5.13 6.12 9.47
N ARG A 24 -3.81 6.04 9.27
CA ARG A 24 -3.17 4.91 8.58
C ARG A 24 -3.23 3.65 9.42
N SER A 25 -2.95 3.74 10.72
CA SER A 25 -3.06 2.62 11.66
C SER A 25 -4.47 2.01 11.64
N LEU A 26 -5.50 2.83 11.83
CA LEU A 26 -6.89 2.37 11.81
C LEU A 26 -7.25 1.66 10.50
N VAL A 27 -6.85 2.21 9.35
CA VAL A 27 -7.22 1.68 8.03
C VAL A 27 -6.44 0.42 7.67
N PHE A 28 -5.13 0.38 7.96
CA PHE A 28 -4.25 -0.69 7.48
C PHE A 28 -3.97 -1.76 8.52
N GLN A 29 -3.82 -1.41 9.79
CA GLN A 29 -3.50 -2.36 10.86
C GLN A 29 -4.78 -2.92 11.47
N GLU A 30 -5.77 -2.06 11.72
CA GLU A 30 -7.02 -2.45 12.37
C GLU A 30 -8.17 -2.74 11.38
N GLY A 31 -7.97 -2.51 10.08
CA GLY A 31 -8.90 -2.88 9.02
C GLY A 31 -10.15 -2.01 8.88
N PHE A 32 -10.18 -0.81 9.49
CA PHE A 32 -11.33 0.09 9.43
C PHE A 32 -11.55 0.63 8.01
N LYS A 33 -12.82 0.84 7.63
CA LYS A 33 -13.14 1.60 6.41
C LYS A 33 -12.68 3.05 6.60
N ILE A 34 -12.15 3.66 5.53
CA ILE A 34 -11.65 5.06 5.56
C ILE A 34 -12.70 6.03 6.13
N LYS A 35 -13.98 5.83 5.80
CA LYS A 35 -15.08 6.66 6.31
C LYS A 35 -15.23 6.55 7.84
N GLN A 36 -15.15 5.33 8.38
CA GLN A 36 -15.25 5.08 9.83
C GLN A 36 -14.05 5.67 10.57
N ALA A 37 -12.83 5.40 10.08
CA ALA A 37 -11.61 5.95 10.67
C ALA A 37 -11.58 7.50 10.62
N ALA A 38 -12.08 8.09 9.53
CA ALA A 38 -12.19 9.54 9.39
C ALA A 38 -13.17 10.15 10.40
N GLN A 39 -14.30 9.49 10.65
CA GLN A 39 -15.26 9.91 11.68
C GLN A 39 -14.63 9.86 13.07
N GLN A 40 -13.97 8.75 13.42
CA GLN A 40 -13.31 8.57 14.72
C GLN A 40 -12.23 9.61 14.99
N LEU A 41 -11.48 10.01 13.96
CA LEU A 41 -10.41 11.02 14.08
C LEU A 41 -10.87 12.46 13.81
N SER A 42 -12.17 12.66 13.57
CA SER A 42 -12.74 13.97 13.20
C SER A 42 -11.99 14.62 12.01
N ILE A 43 -11.67 13.82 11.00
CA ILE A 43 -11.06 14.27 9.74
C ILE A 43 -12.14 14.27 8.67
N ASN A 44 -12.18 15.31 7.82
CA ASN A 44 -13.05 15.28 6.65
C ASN A 44 -12.72 14.07 5.77
N TYR A 45 -13.74 13.29 5.42
CA TYR A 45 -13.61 12.11 4.56
C TYR A 45 -12.83 12.37 3.27
N ALA A 46 -13.04 13.52 2.63
CA ALA A 46 -12.29 13.90 1.41
C ALA A 46 -10.78 13.98 1.68
N SER A 47 -10.38 14.62 2.78
CA SER A 47 -8.99 14.70 3.21
C SER A 47 -8.43 13.32 3.58
N ALA A 48 -9.18 12.52 4.31
CA ALA A 48 -8.79 11.17 4.71
C ALA A 48 -8.53 10.27 3.49
N LYS A 49 -9.42 10.30 2.49
CA LYS A 49 -9.26 9.58 1.23
C LYS A 49 -7.96 9.99 0.51
N THR A 50 -7.73 11.30 0.39
CA THR A 50 -6.50 11.82 -0.24
C THR A 50 -5.24 11.36 0.51
N ILE A 51 -5.24 11.42 1.85
CA ILE A 51 -4.11 10.97 2.68
C ILE A 51 -3.79 9.50 2.42
N ILE A 52 -4.81 8.63 2.46
CA ILE A 52 -4.63 7.19 2.26
C ILE A 52 -4.17 6.87 0.83
N ILE A 53 -4.74 7.53 -0.19
CA ILE A 53 -4.34 7.33 -1.59
C ILE A 53 -2.88 7.76 -1.80
N GLN A 54 -2.50 8.95 -1.32
CA GLN A 54 -1.13 9.44 -1.43
C GLN A 54 -0.13 8.53 -0.71
N PHE A 55 -0.50 8.00 0.46
CA PHE A 55 0.33 7.03 1.16
C PHE A 55 0.54 5.76 0.34
N ARG A 56 -0.53 5.15 -0.19
CA ARG A 56 -0.44 3.94 -1.04
C ARG A 56 0.46 4.17 -2.25
N GLN A 57 0.28 5.28 -2.96
CA GLN A 57 1.09 5.60 -4.13
C GLN A 57 2.57 5.74 -3.79
N ARG A 58 2.89 6.40 -2.66
CA ARG A 58 4.29 6.55 -2.22
C ARG A 58 4.92 5.21 -1.86
N GLN A 59 4.20 4.33 -1.16
CA GLN A 59 4.77 3.04 -0.77
C GLN A 59 4.95 2.12 -1.97
N MET A 60 3.96 2.02 -2.86
CA MET A 60 4.05 1.20 -4.07
C MET A 60 5.21 1.62 -4.99
N ARG A 61 5.43 2.94 -5.15
CA ARG A 61 6.54 3.45 -5.97
C ARG A 61 7.92 3.20 -5.37
N LYS A 62 8.06 3.14 -4.04
CA LYS A 62 9.35 2.85 -3.39
C LYS A 62 9.81 1.41 -3.59
N CYS A 63 8.86 0.48 -3.73
CA CYS A 63 9.15 -0.95 -3.78
C CYS A 63 9.51 -1.47 -5.18
N PHE A 64 9.18 -0.74 -6.24
CA PHE A 64 9.43 -1.19 -7.61
C PHE A 64 10.81 -0.71 -8.10
N LYS A 65 11.86 -1.49 -7.79
CA LYS A 65 13.16 -1.37 -8.44
C LYS A 65 13.37 -2.62 -9.28
N TYR A 66 13.47 -2.44 -10.60
CA TYR A 66 13.89 -3.52 -11.48
C TYR A 66 15.32 -3.93 -11.12
N LEU A 67 15.54 -5.22 -10.87
CA LEU A 67 16.87 -5.79 -10.62
C LEU A 67 17.80 -5.62 -11.83
N SER A 68 17.24 -5.52 -13.03
CA SER A 68 17.97 -5.36 -14.28
C SER A 68 17.12 -4.62 -15.30
N MET A 69 17.76 -3.81 -16.15
CA MET A 69 17.14 -3.22 -17.35
C MET A 69 17.17 -4.16 -18.56
N LYS A 70 17.84 -5.31 -18.43
CA LYS A 70 17.89 -6.31 -19.51
C LYS A 70 16.52 -6.99 -19.65
N PRO A 71 16.12 -7.37 -20.88
CA PRO A 71 14.88 -8.11 -21.10
C PRO A 71 14.90 -9.46 -20.39
N CYS A 72 13.74 -9.94 -19.97
CA CYS A 72 13.58 -11.27 -19.39
C CYS A 72 13.97 -12.35 -20.42
N LEU A 73 14.81 -13.29 -20.02
CA LEU A 73 15.18 -14.45 -20.83
C LEU A 73 14.45 -15.70 -20.32
N VAL A 74 14.06 -16.57 -21.24
CA VAL A 74 13.53 -17.89 -20.92
C VAL A 74 14.70 -18.86 -20.82
N LYS A 75 14.81 -19.58 -19.71
CA LYS A 75 15.81 -20.65 -19.53
C LYS A 75 15.08 -21.90 -19.07
N GLN A 76 15.48 -23.06 -19.59
CA GLN A 76 15.00 -24.34 -19.09
C GLN A 76 15.32 -24.45 -17.60
N VAL A 77 14.35 -24.93 -16.81
CA VAL A 77 14.51 -25.16 -15.37
C VAL A 77 15.56 -26.25 -15.18
N SER A 78 16.81 -25.82 -15.00
CA SER A 78 17.91 -26.70 -14.59
C SER A 78 17.81 -26.95 -13.10
N GLN A 79 18.47 -27.99 -12.58
CA GLN A 79 18.44 -28.43 -11.17
C GLN A 79 19.07 -27.44 -10.17
N ILE A 80 18.76 -26.16 -10.30
CA ILE A 80 19.23 -25.12 -9.42
C ILE A 80 18.28 -25.10 -8.23
N LYS A 81 18.83 -25.23 -7.01
CA LYS A 81 18.09 -24.91 -5.78
C LYS A 81 17.62 -23.46 -5.91
N CYS A 82 16.33 -23.27 -6.15
CA CYS A 82 15.73 -21.96 -6.25
C CYS A 82 15.03 -21.64 -4.94
N GLN A 83 15.49 -20.61 -4.24
CA GLN A 83 14.74 -20.07 -3.11
C GLN A 83 13.82 -18.96 -3.62
N PHE A 84 12.56 -18.99 -3.21
CA PHE A 84 11.66 -17.88 -3.44
C PHE A 84 11.06 -17.40 -2.13
N LYS A 85 10.89 -16.09 -2.03
CA LYS A 85 10.45 -15.40 -0.82
C LYS A 85 9.12 -14.72 -1.10
N ILE A 86 8.08 -15.16 -0.38
CA ILE A 86 6.77 -14.53 -0.41
C ILE A 86 6.74 -13.48 0.70
N ILE A 87 6.47 -12.23 0.33
CA ILE A 87 6.31 -11.11 1.27
C ILE A 87 4.86 -10.65 1.23
N SER A 88 4.17 -10.70 2.36
CA SER A 88 2.83 -10.12 2.51
C SER A 88 2.95 -8.70 3.02
N GLN A 89 2.22 -7.77 2.39
CA GLN A 89 2.24 -6.36 2.75
C GLN A 89 0.83 -5.81 2.94
N THR A 90 0.67 -4.89 3.89
CA THR A 90 -0.57 -4.13 4.11
C THR A 90 -0.24 -2.65 4.10
N GLY A 91 -0.90 -1.88 3.23
CA GLY A 91 -0.57 -0.46 3.05
C GLY A 91 0.84 -0.19 2.53
N GLY A 92 1.56 -1.22 2.06
CA GLY A 92 2.97 -1.16 1.65
C GLY A 92 3.96 -1.43 2.78
N GLU A 93 3.49 -1.69 4.00
CA GLU A 93 4.32 -2.17 5.10
C GLU A 93 4.33 -3.69 5.12
N LYS A 94 5.50 -4.27 5.37
CA LYS A 94 5.67 -5.72 5.44
C LYS A 94 5.02 -6.27 6.71
N VAL A 95 4.08 -7.20 6.53
CA VAL A 95 3.36 -7.87 7.62
C VAL A 95 3.89 -9.29 7.84
N ASN A 96 4.23 -9.99 6.76
CA ASN A 96 4.72 -11.36 6.85
C ASN A 96 5.77 -11.64 5.78
N GLU A 97 6.61 -12.62 6.06
CA GLU A 97 7.58 -13.16 5.12
C GLU A 97 7.73 -14.65 5.34
N LYS A 98 7.70 -15.40 4.24
CA LYS A 98 8.06 -16.81 4.22
C LYS A 98 9.00 -17.08 3.05
N VAL A 99 10.06 -17.82 3.34
CA VAL A 99 11.02 -18.29 2.35
C VAL A 99 10.74 -19.76 2.10
N TYR A 100 10.76 -20.13 0.83
CA TYR A 100 10.47 -21.47 0.35
C TYR A 100 11.63 -21.93 -0.53
N ASP A 101 12.04 -23.17 -0.31
CA ASP A 101 13.02 -23.85 -1.15
C ASP A 101 12.27 -24.67 -2.21
N LEU A 102 12.45 -24.33 -3.48
CA LEU A 102 12.07 -25.21 -4.59
C LEU A 102 13.20 -26.23 -4.80
N ASN A 103 12.95 -27.44 -4.31
CA ASN A 103 13.59 -28.62 -4.88
C ASN A 103 12.84 -28.94 -6.19
N CYS A 104 13.34 -28.45 -7.32
CA CYS A 104 12.80 -28.84 -8.63
C CYS A 104 13.06 -30.35 -8.83
N LEU A 105 12.01 -31.16 -8.62
CA LEU A 105 12.00 -32.58 -8.92
C LEU A 105 12.27 -32.78 -10.42
N LYS A 106 13.35 -33.48 -10.75
CA LYS A 106 13.54 -34.11 -12.06
C LYS A 106 12.53 -35.25 -12.17
N GLN A 107 11.34 -35.03 -12.70
CA GLN A 107 10.53 -36.14 -13.24
C GLN A 107 9.64 -35.62 -14.36
N TYR A 108 10.11 -35.73 -15.61
CA TYR A 108 9.31 -36.23 -16.73
C TYR A 108 10.31 -36.88 -17.69
N HIS A 109 10.52 -38.18 -17.46
CA HIS A 109 11.03 -39.12 -18.44
C HIS A 109 9.78 -39.75 -19.06
N GLU A 110 9.56 -39.53 -20.35
CA GLU A 110 9.01 -40.49 -21.32
C GLU A 110 9.28 -39.95 -22.73
#